data_AF-A0A4Q3YTA8-F1
#
_entry.id   AF-A0A4Q3YTA8-F1
#
_cell.length_a   1.000
_cell.length_b   1.000
_cell.length_c   1.000
_cell.angle_alpha   90.00
_cell.angle_beta   90.00
_cell.angle_gamma   90.00
#
_symmetry.space_group_name_H-M   'P 1'
#
loop_
_entity.id
_entity.type
_entity.pdbx_description
1 polymer ?
#
loop_
_entity_poly.entity_id
_entity_poly.type
_entity_poly.pdbx_seq_one_letter_code
_entity_poly.pdbx_strand_id
1 'polypeptide(L)'
;MTTTSASRLLPLEGGYNLRDMGGYAAADGRSVRHGMLYRSGMMSMLTEADERHLAGLGIATVCDLRRAGERTKEPTRWCEPAGVHYW
;
A
#
# COMPACT_ATOMS: atom_id res chain seq x y z
N MET A 1 29.96 -2.10 0.57
CA MET A 1 28.63 -2.26 1.18
C MET A 1 27.66 -2.59 0.06
N THR A 2 27.19 -3.83 0.01
CA THR A 2 26.28 -4.31 -1.03
C THR A 2 24.86 -3.87 -0.70
N THR A 3 24.40 -2.78 -1.31
CA THR A 3 22.99 -2.40 -1.29
C THR A 3 22.25 -3.33 -2.25
N THR A 4 21.87 -4.51 -1.80
CA THR A 4 20.91 -5.34 -2.54
C THR A 4 19.62 -4.54 -2.60
N SER A 5 19.32 -3.95 -3.75
CA SER A 5 18.07 -3.23 -3.98
C SER A 5 16.93 -4.23 -3.93
N ALA A 6 16.36 -4.45 -2.75
CA ALA A 6 15.10 -5.17 -2.61
C ALA A 6 14.06 -4.51 -3.53
N SER A 7 13.32 -5.31 -4.30
CA SER A 7 12.26 -4.80 -5.16
C SER A 7 11.28 -4.00 -4.30
N ARG A 8 11.09 -2.71 -4.63
CA ARG A 8 10.11 -1.86 -3.94
C ARG A 8 8.68 -2.25 -4.27
N LEU A 9 8.45 -2.97 -5.38
CA LEU A 9 7.14 -3.45 -5.79
C LEU A 9 6.78 -4.69 -4.99
N LEU A 10 5.65 -4.64 -4.29
CA LEU A 10 5.12 -5.76 -3.52
C LEU A 10 4.37 -6.73 -4.47
N PRO A 11 4.49 -8.04 -4.25
CA PRO A 11 3.92 -9.06 -5.13
C PRO A 11 2.45 -9.31 -4.80
N LEU A 12 1.57 -8.43 -5.26
CA LEU A 12 0.13 -8.64 -5.20
C LEU A 12 -0.37 -9.25 -6.52
N GLU A 13 -1.34 -10.15 -6.43
CA GLU A 13 -2.00 -10.79 -7.57
C GLU A 13 -3.00 -9.84 -8.23
N GLY A 14 -3.84 -9.20 -7.43
CA GLY A 14 -4.90 -8.29 -7.89
C GLY A 14 -4.65 -6.82 -7.54
N GLY A 15 -3.72 -6.53 -6.63
CA GLY A 15 -3.33 -5.17 -6.28
C GLY A 15 -2.39 -4.55 -7.32
N TYR A 16 -2.69 -3.33 -7.76
CA TYR A 16 -1.89 -2.68 -8.80
C TYR A 16 -0.82 -1.77 -8.22
N ASN A 17 0.44 -1.98 -8.62
CA ASN A 17 1.55 -1.05 -8.41
C ASN A 17 1.77 -0.64 -6.93
N LEU A 18 1.52 -1.55 -5.98
CA LEU A 18 1.80 -1.32 -4.55
C LEU A 18 3.31 -1.29 -4.31
N ARG A 19 3.82 -0.16 -3.82
CA ARG A 19 5.26 0.04 -3.59
C ARG A 19 5.56 0.56 -2.20
N ASP A 20 6.60 0.02 -1.59
CA ASP A 20 7.28 0.63 -0.45
C ASP A 20 8.07 1.86 -0.92
N MET A 21 7.78 3.01 -0.31
CA MET A 21 8.46 4.29 -0.58
C MET A 21 9.70 4.48 0.30
N GLY A 22 10.11 3.46 1.05
CA GLY A 22 11.38 3.44 1.77
C GLY A 22 12.59 3.76 0.88
N GLY A 23 13.50 4.55 1.44
CA GLY A 23 14.74 4.96 0.79
C GLY A 23 14.63 6.18 -0.12
N TYR A 24 13.43 6.72 -0.37
CA TYR A 24 13.30 8.02 -1.05
C TYR A 24 13.84 9.15 -0.16
N ALA A 25 14.62 10.05 -0.77
CA ALA A 25 15.14 11.22 -0.07
C ALA A 25 14.03 12.23 0.21
N ALA A 26 14.03 12.76 1.42
CA ALA A 26 13.23 13.90 1.85
C ALA A 26 14.03 15.19 1.65
N ALA A 27 13.32 16.34 1.64
CA ALA A 27 13.93 17.65 1.40
C ALA A 27 14.98 18.06 2.44
N ASP A 28 14.96 17.45 3.63
CA ASP A 28 15.89 17.73 4.73
C ASP A 28 17.10 16.78 4.77
N GLY A 29 17.32 16.02 3.70
CA GLY A 29 18.45 15.08 3.60
C GLY A 29 18.25 13.76 4.34
N ARG A 30 17.11 13.54 4.99
CA ARG A 30 16.72 12.22 5.53
C ARG A 30 16.10 11.35 4.42
N SER A 31 15.86 10.09 4.74
CA SER A 31 15.14 9.17 3.85
C SER A 31 13.89 8.63 4.52
N VAL A 32 12.88 8.31 3.70
CA VAL A 32 11.69 7.57 4.15
C VAL A 32 12.14 6.22 4.70
N ARG A 33 11.70 5.88 5.91
CA ARG A 33 11.96 4.57 6.50
C ARG A 33 11.15 3.50 5.74
N HIS A 34 11.80 2.37 5.43
CA HIS A 34 11.13 1.21 4.82
C HIS A 34 9.94 0.73 5.65
N GLY A 35 8.85 0.41 4.96
CA GLY A 35 7.62 -0.07 5.57
C GLY A 35 6.77 1.00 6.26
N MET A 36 7.14 2.28 6.15
CA MET A 36 6.36 3.38 6.77
C MET A 36 5.42 4.10 5.81
N LEU A 37 5.70 4.07 4.51
CA LEU A 37 4.88 4.74 3.50
C LEU A 37 4.78 3.85 2.27
N TYR A 38 3.55 3.62 1.85
CA TYR A 38 3.25 2.88 0.63
C TYR A 38 2.48 3.77 -0.33
N ARG A 39 2.61 3.47 -1.62
CA ARG A 39 1.69 3.96 -2.65
C ARG A 39 1.16 2.80 -3.46
N SER A 40 -0.08 2.89 -3.92
CA SER A 40 -0.64 1.92 -4.86
C SER A 40 -1.37 2.64 -6.00
N GLY A 41 -1.75 1.86 -7.00
CA GLY A 41 -2.86 2.19 -7.88
C GLY A 41 -4.15 1.56 -7.36
N MET A 42 -4.91 0.96 -8.29
CA MET A 42 -6.16 0.27 -8.01
C MET A 42 -5.98 -0.92 -7.05
N MET A 43 -6.89 -1.06 -6.09
CA MET A 43 -6.88 -2.10 -5.04
C MET A 43 -8.26 -2.79 -4.91
N SER A 44 -9.07 -2.80 -5.96
CA SER A 44 -10.43 -3.36 -5.96
C SER A 44 -10.50 -4.85 -6.36
N MET A 45 -9.41 -5.40 -6.89
CA MET A 45 -9.31 -6.77 -7.40
C MET A 45 -8.49 -7.70 -6.48
N LEU A 46 -8.25 -7.27 -5.23
CA LEU A 46 -7.42 -8.02 -4.28
C LEU A 46 -7.97 -9.44 -4.08
N THR A 47 -7.06 -10.42 -4.13
CA THR A 47 -7.38 -11.81 -3.76
C THR A 47 -7.29 -11.97 -2.25
N GLU A 48 -7.85 -13.03 -1.69
CA GLU A 48 -7.70 -13.31 -0.25
C GLU A 48 -6.23 -13.45 0.18
N ALA A 49 -5.36 -13.90 -0.74
CA ALA A 49 -3.92 -13.96 -0.51
C ALA A 49 -3.32 -12.56 -0.39
N ASP A 50 -3.73 -11.63 -1.26
CA ASP A 50 -3.36 -10.23 -1.15
C ASP A 50 -3.82 -9.61 0.17
N GLU A 51 -5.06 -9.86 0.59
CA GLU A 51 -5.61 -9.32 1.85
C GLU A 51 -4.82 -9.81 3.06
N ARG A 52 -4.46 -11.10 3.11
CA ARG A 52 -3.60 -11.67 4.16
C ARG A 52 -2.19 -11.07 4.13
N HIS A 53 -1.63 -10.86 2.93
CA HIS A 53 -0.33 -10.21 2.78
C HIS A 53 -0.37 -8.77 3.32
N LEU A 54 -1.39 -8.00 2.95
CA LEU A 54 -1.60 -6.62 3.39
C LEU A 54 -1.79 -6.51 4.90
N ALA A 55 -2.53 -7.44 5.51
CA ALA A 55 -2.69 -7.50 6.97
C ALA A 55 -1.33 -7.66 7.69
N GLY A 56 -0.39 -8.41 7.10
CA GLY A 56 0.96 -8.60 7.61
C GLY A 56 1.86 -7.34 7.53
N LEU A 57 1.49 -6.32 6.74
CA LEU A 57 2.27 -5.09 6.61
C LEU A 57 2.08 -4.13 7.79
N GLY A 58 1.04 -4.31 8.62
CA GLY A 58 0.75 -3.42 9.74
C GLY A 58 0.33 -2.01 9.33
N ILE A 59 -0.31 -1.86 8.16
CA ILE A 59 -0.82 -0.57 7.68
C ILE A 59 -1.98 -0.14 8.58
N ALA A 60 -1.82 0.99 9.27
CA ALA A 60 -2.85 1.53 10.16
C ALA A 60 -3.85 2.46 9.44
N THR A 61 -3.44 3.09 8.34
CA THR A 61 -4.23 4.12 7.65
C THR A 61 -4.10 3.98 6.14
N VAL A 62 -5.22 4.11 5.44
CA VAL A 62 -5.29 4.24 3.98
C VAL A 62 -5.98 5.55 3.64
N CYS A 63 -5.30 6.37 2.85
CA CYS A 63 -5.85 7.59 2.26
C CYS A 63 -6.32 7.27 0.84
N ASP A 64 -7.62 7.02 0.65
CA ASP A 64 -8.20 6.76 -0.66
C ASP A 64 -8.58 8.07 -1.36
N LEU A 65 -7.72 8.49 -2.28
CA LEU A 65 -7.86 9.74 -3.03
C LEU A 65 -8.90 9.65 -4.17
N ARG A 66 -9.57 8.50 -4.35
CA ARG A 66 -10.61 8.32 -5.36
C ARG A 66 -11.89 9.06 -4.99
N ARG A 67 -12.66 9.50 -5.99
CA ARG A 67 -13.98 10.10 -5.76
C ARG A 67 -14.95 9.05 -5.20
N ALA A 68 -15.97 9.49 -4.47
CA ALA A 68 -16.99 8.59 -3.88
C ALA A 68 -17.63 7.63 -4.91
N GLY A 69 -17.89 8.10 -6.14
CA GLY A 69 -18.43 7.25 -7.21
C GLY A 69 -17.46 6.16 -7.69
N GLU A 70 -16.16 6.43 -7.70
CA GLU A 70 -15.13 5.43 -8.03
C GLU A 70 -15.06 4.38 -6.92
N ARG A 71 -15.08 4.79 -5.65
CA ARG A 71 -15.08 3.88 -4.49
C ARG A 71 -16.29 2.96 -4.45
N THR A 72 -17.46 3.46 -4.86
CA THR A 72 -18.69 2.67 -4.92
C THR A 72 -18.62 1.63 -6.04
N LYS A 73 -18.06 2.00 -7.20
CA LYS A 73 -17.94 1.08 -8.36
C LYS A 73 -16.85 0.04 -8.16
N GLU A 74 -15.77 0.40 -7.47
CA GLU A 74 -14.56 -0.41 -7.29
C GLU A 74 -14.16 -0.45 -5.81
N PRO A 75 -14.91 -1.14 -4.95
CA PRO A 75 -14.66 -1.12 -3.51
C PRO A 75 -13.33 -1.82 -3.16
N THR A 76 -12.63 -1.30 -2.15
CA THR A 76 -11.46 -1.95 -1.55
C THR A 76 -11.90 -2.65 -0.26
N ARG A 77 -11.79 -3.98 -0.21
CA ARG A 77 -12.51 -4.81 0.79
C ARG A 77 -11.74 -5.12 2.06
N TRP A 78 -10.40 -4.99 2.06
CA TRP A 78 -9.58 -5.43 3.18
C TRP A 78 -9.49 -4.43 4.35
N CYS A 79 -9.70 -3.13 4.09
CA CYS A 79 -9.38 -2.08 5.07
C CYS A 79 -10.30 -2.11 6.29
N GLU A 80 -11.62 -2.11 6.10
CA GLU A 80 -12.57 -2.09 7.23
C GLU A 80 -12.48 -3.34 8.09
N PRO A 81 -12.46 -4.58 7.54
CA PRO A 81 -12.30 -5.79 8.36
C PRO A 81 -10.99 -5.83 9.14
N ALA A 82 -9.94 -5.21 8.62
CA ALA A 82 -8.63 -5.13 9.28
C ALA A 82 -8.55 -4.00 10.32
N GLY A 83 -9.62 -3.21 10.52
CA GLY A 83 -9.61 -2.07 11.44
C GLY A 83 -8.72 -0.92 10.97
N VAL A 84 -8.45 -0.83 9.68
CA VAL A 84 -7.63 0.22 9.07
C VAL A 84 -8.45 1.50 8.97
N HIS A 85 -7.87 2.61 9.39
CA HIS A 85 -8.48 3.92 9.20
C HIS A 85 -8.54 4.25 7.71
N TYR A 86 -9.74 4.27 7.13
CA TYR A 86 -9.95 4.49 5.70
C TYR A 86 -10.55 5.87 5.45
N TRP A 87 -9.78 6.76 4.81
CA TRP A 87 -10.19 8.13 4.44
C TRP A 87 -10.59 8.22 2.97
#